data_AF-A0A1F9X3I6-F1
#
_entry.id   AF-A0A1F9X3I6-F1
#
_cell.length_a   1.000
_cell.length_b   1.000
_cell.length_c   1.000
_cell.angle_alpha   90.00
_cell.angle_beta   90.00
_cell.angle_gamma   90.00
#
_symmetry.space_group_name_H-M   'P 1'
#
loop_
_entity.id
_entity.type
_entity.pdbx_description
1 polymer ?
#
loop_
_entity_poly.entity_id
_entity_poly.type
_entity_poly.pdbx_seq_one_letter_code
_entity_poly.pdbx_strand_id
1 'polypeptide(L)'
;MILLFNSDLTGMPWKKMEESPAGNEAPEAIGYFLHHGGEKITQTVSILSPKDISKLPETIKYLPEHNDLTIKTIKSCILKYPQSKHVLFCDTAFFSDMPLKAATYAIPYKLRKKGIKKFGGYGLCHQWAYEKAQKLSRKKLEKVLSVYLGNYTNIAAIKNGEPLETSVGFTSVEGIPSSTSCGDIDPTILFQLNSAGMSFKEVNQLLSEKSGLTGLAAWPAGKKCSYLDVIGDKKLSDIKDFFIYNIMKYIGAFISVNGGVDAVIFESEHIKESKGIINELCGRLEFLGVKKRDVFRFEYIRWNVMLEKIKNLI
;
A
#
# COMPACT_ATOMS: atom_id res chain seq x y z
N MET A 1 -15.10 -21.44 9.36
CA MET A 1 -15.19 -20.73 8.05
C MET A 1 -14.97 -19.24 8.24
N ILE A 2 -13.99 -18.66 7.54
CA ILE A 2 -13.77 -17.20 7.46
C ILE A 2 -13.98 -16.75 6.01
N LEU A 3 -14.77 -15.69 5.81
CA LEU A 3 -14.98 -15.08 4.49
C LEU A 3 -14.17 -13.80 4.35
N LEU A 4 -13.50 -13.61 3.21
CA LEU A 4 -12.76 -12.37 2.94
C LEU A 4 -13.22 -11.72 1.65
N PHE A 5 -13.45 -10.41 1.72
CA PHE A 5 -13.85 -9.57 0.60
C PHE A 5 -12.84 -8.47 0.32
N ASN A 6 -12.51 -8.30 -0.96
CA ASN A 6 -11.74 -7.16 -1.47
C ASN A 6 -12.32 -6.75 -2.82
N SER A 7 -12.53 -5.46 -3.02
CA SER A 7 -12.72 -4.91 -4.35
C SER A 7 -11.33 -4.82 -4.98
N ASP A 8 -11.10 -5.46 -6.13
CA ASP A 8 -9.86 -5.18 -6.85
C ASP A 8 -9.87 -3.74 -7.40
N LEU A 9 -8.70 -3.23 -7.80
CA LEU A 9 -8.57 -1.92 -8.45
C LEU A 9 -9.27 -1.86 -9.83
N THR A 10 -9.88 -2.95 -10.29
CA THR A 10 -10.69 -3.02 -11.51
C THR A 10 -12.20 -2.97 -11.23
N GLY A 11 -12.61 -2.76 -9.97
CA GLY A 11 -14.00 -2.53 -9.59
C GLY A 11 -14.86 -3.79 -9.49
N MET A 12 -14.25 -4.98 -9.52
CA MET A 12 -14.99 -6.23 -9.31
C MET A 12 -14.84 -6.73 -7.86
N PRO A 13 -15.94 -7.07 -7.16
CA PRO A 13 -15.86 -7.68 -5.85
C PRO A 13 -15.34 -9.11 -6.00
N TRP A 14 -14.14 -9.37 -5.52
CA TRP A 14 -13.59 -10.71 -5.44
C TRP A 14 -13.70 -11.25 -4.01
N LYS A 15 -14.15 -12.50 -3.91
CA LYS A 15 -14.32 -13.22 -2.65
C LYS A 15 -13.29 -14.35 -2.59
N LYS A 16 -12.52 -14.41 -1.50
CA LYS A 16 -11.71 -15.59 -1.17
C LYS A 16 -12.33 -16.28 0.05
N MET A 17 -12.53 -17.60 -0.06
CA MET A 17 -13.05 -18.44 1.02
C MET A 17 -11.92 -19.32 1.53
N GLU A 18 -11.74 -19.37 2.85
CA GLU A 18 -10.86 -20.36 3.48
C GLU A 18 -11.71 -21.19 4.46
N GLU A 19 -11.65 -22.52 4.27
CA GLU A 19 -12.43 -23.56 4.97
C GLU A 19 -13.96 -23.42 4.83
N SER A 20 -14.55 -24.20 3.91
CA SER A 20 -15.99 -24.49 3.91
C SER A 20 -16.21 -25.80 4.66
N PRO A 21 -16.96 -25.84 5.78
CA PRO A 21 -17.70 -27.05 6.08
C PRO A 21 -18.74 -27.25 4.97
N ALA A 22 -19.12 -28.50 4.72
CA ALA A 22 -20.26 -28.77 3.86
C ALA A 22 -21.53 -28.15 4.49
N GLY A 23 -22.22 -27.23 3.81
CA GLY A 23 -23.56 -26.76 4.21
C GLY A 23 -23.77 -25.25 4.34
N ASN A 24 -24.97 -24.89 4.84
CA ASN A 24 -25.52 -23.54 5.02
C ASN A 24 -25.06 -22.83 6.31
N GLU A 25 -23.98 -23.27 6.95
CA GLU A 25 -23.54 -22.71 8.23
C GLU A 25 -22.97 -21.28 8.10
N ALA A 26 -23.27 -20.42 9.08
CA ALA A 26 -22.78 -19.05 9.12
C ALA A 26 -21.26 -19.03 9.37
N PRO A 27 -20.49 -18.13 8.72
CA PRO A 27 -19.07 -17.98 9.01
C PRO A 27 -18.86 -17.44 10.43
N GLU A 28 -17.74 -17.79 11.04
CA GLU A 28 -17.37 -17.25 12.36
C GLU A 28 -17.01 -15.77 12.27
N ALA A 29 -16.30 -15.40 11.20
CA ALA A 29 -15.90 -14.03 10.91
C ALA A 29 -15.93 -13.71 9.41
N ILE A 30 -16.13 -12.44 9.09
CA ILE A 30 -16.09 -11.90 7.72
C ILE A 30 -15.18 -10.67 7.69
N GLY A 31 -14.11 -10.72 6.91
CA GLY A 31 -13.16 -9.63 6.69
C GLY A 31 -13.49 -8.80 5.45
N TYR A 32 -13.41 -7.48 5.57
CA TYR A 32 -13.62 -6.51 4.48
C TYR A 32 -12.39 -5.64 4.31
N PHE A 33 -11.89 -5.49 3.09
CA PHE A 33 -10.80 -4.59 2.79
C PHE A 33 -11.31 -3.24 2.26
N LEU A 34 -10.94 -2.16 2.93
CA LEU A 34 -11.24 -0.77 2.57
C LEU A 34 -9.93 -0.07 2.20
N HIS A 35 -9.75 0.20 0.90
CA HIS A 35 -8.53 0.81 0.39
C HIS A 35 -8.27 2.21 0.94
N HIS A 36 -9.32 3.03 1.10
CA HIS A 36 -9.16 4.41 1.57
C HIS A 36 -10.16 4.77 2.68
N GLY A 37 -9.70 4.85 3.93
CA GLY A 37 -10.51 5.16 5.10
C GLY A 37 -10.73 6.66 5.37
N GLY A 38 -10.00 7.51 4.66
CA GLY A 38 -10.06 8.95 4.88
C GLY A 38 -9.65 9.31 6.29
N GLU A 39 -10.30 10.32 6.87
CA GLU A 39 -10.00 10.80 8.23
C GLU A 39 -10.80 10.10 9.33
N LYS A 40 -11.76 9.25 8.95
CA LYS A 40 -12.73 8.67 9.90
C LYS A 40 -12.38 7.26 10.35
N ILE A 41 -11.67 6.52 9.50
CA ILE A 41 -11.24 5.15 9.77
C ILE A 41 -9.73 5.19 10.03
N THR A 42 -9.37 5.13 11.31
CA THR A 42 -7.98 5.28 11.80
C THR A 42 -7.40 3.99 12.38
N GLN A 43 -8.20 2.93 12.48
CA GLN A 43 -7.74 1.62 12.91
C GLN A 43 -7.50 0.72 11.69
N THR A 44 -6.29 0.17 11.57
CA THR A 44 -5.93 -0.74 10.46
C THR A 44 -6.80 -2.00 10.45
N VAL A 45 -7.16 -2.51 11.64
CA VAL A 45 -8.05 -3.66 11.80
C VAL A 45 -9.02 -3.35 12.95
N SER A 46 -10.32 -3.52 12.71
CA SER A 46 -11.35 -3.34 13.75
C SER A 46 -12.53 -4.28 13.55
N ILE A 47 -13.14 -4.72 14.66
CA ILE A 47 -14.46 -5.35 14.62
C ILE A 47 -15.49 -4.23 14.46
N LEU A 48 -16.31 -4.31 13.42
CA LEU A 48 -17.28 -3.29 13.06
C LEU A 48 -18.37 -3.16 14.13
N SER A 49 -18.44 -1.99 14.74
CA SER A 49 -19.61 -1.57 15.52
C SER A 49 -20.62 -0.80 14.66
N PRO A 50 -21.89 -0.65 15.10
CA PRO A 50 -22.85 0.25 14.44
C PRO A 50 -22.31 1.68 14.25
N LYS A 51 -21.51 2.17 15.20
CA LYS A 51 -20.86 3.48 15.12
C LYS A 51 -19.85 3.54 13.98
N ASP A 52 -19.07 2.49 13.75
CA ASP A 52 -18.08 2.46 12.67
C ASP A 52 -18.77 2.40 11.30
N ILE A 53 -19.82 1.59 11.19
CA ILE A 53 -20.63 1.48 9.96
C ILE A 53 -21.23 2.83 9.57
N SER A 54 -21.69 3.63 10.55
CA SER A 54 -22.25 4.96 10.29
C SER A 54 -21.26 5.96 9.68
N LYS A 55 -19.96 5.76 9.88
CA LYS A 55 -18.89 6.63 9.33
C LYS A 55 -18.48 6.25 7.91
N LEU A 56 -18.70 4.99 7.51
CA LEU A 56 -18.21 4.49 6.22
C LEU A 56 -18.68 5.31 5.00
N PRO A 57 -19.93 5.82 4.92
CA PRO A 57 -20.35 6.65 3.78
C PRO A 57 -19.47 7.89 3.54
N GLU A 58 -18.87 8.46 4.58
CA GLU A 58 -17.96 9.61 4.44
C GLU A 58 -16.66 9.26 3.70
N THR A 59 -16.32 7.97 3.60
CA THR A 59 -15.13 7.49 2.90
C THR A 59 -15.32 7.44 1.38
N ILE A 60 -16.56 7.42 0.89
CA ILE A 60 -16.88 7.29 -0.54
C ILE A 60 -16.20 8.38 -1.35
N LYS A 61 -16.18 9.63 -0.88
CA LYS A 61 -15.57 10.75 -1.63
C LYS A 61 -14.08 10.58 -1.97
N TYR A 62 -13.35 9.71 -1.27
CA TYR A 62 -11.92 9.48 -1.52
C TYR A 62 -11.67 8.42 -2.58
N LEU A 63 -12.53 7.40 -2.64
CA LEU A 63 -12.42 6.32 -3.63
C LEU A 63 -13.82 5.77 -3.97
N PRO A 64 -14.63 6.52 -4.75
CA PRO A 64 -16.07 6.34 -4.81
C PRO A 64 -16.52 4.93 -5.18
N GLU A 65 -16.00 4.39 -6.28
CA GLU A 65 -16.43 3.10 -6.81
C GLU A 65 -16.05 1.94 -5.86
N HIS A 66 -14.80 1.91 -5.39
CA HIS A 66 -14.31 0.83 -4.53
C HIS A 66 -14.93 0.88 -3.12
N ASN A 67 -15.01 2.08 -2.52
CA ASN A 67 -15.55 2.23 -1.18
C ASN A 67 -17.06 1.98 -1.15
N ASP A 68 -17.82 2.45 -2.15
CA ASP A 68 -19.27 2.17 -2.24
C ASP A 68 -19.54 0.67 -2.36
N LEU A 69 -18.77 -0.04 -3.21
CA LEU A 69 -18.87 -1.49 -3.35
C LEU A 69 -18.58 -2.21 -2.02
N THR A 70 -17.48 -1.87 -1.34
CA THR A 70 -17.12 -2.45 -0.04
C THR A 70 -18.23 -2.21 1.00
N ILE A 71 -18.80 -1.01 1.05
CA ILE A 71 -19.87 -0.65 1.99
C ILE A 71 -21.16 -1.44 1.72
N LYS A 72 -21.55 -1.58 0.45
CA LYS A 72 -22.69 -2.41 0.05
C LYS A 72 -22.49 -3.86 0.46
N THR A 73 -21.28 -4.41 0.27
CA THR A 73 -20.93 -5.76 0.71
C THR A 73 -21.03 -5.91 2.23
N ILE A 74 -20.50 -4.95 3.00
CA ILE A 74 -20.61 -4.94 4.47
C ILE A 74 -22.08 -4.99 4.90
N LYS A 75 -22.93 -4.09 4.37
CA LYS A 75 -24.36 -4.02 4.73
C LYS A 75 -25.09 -5.32 4.41
N SER A 76 -24.88 -5.88 3.21
CA SER A 76 -25.52 -7.13 2.80
C SER A 76 -25.09 -8.32 3.66
N CYS A 77 -23.80 -8.40 3.99
CA CYS A 77 -23.30 -9.49 4.83
C CYS A 77 -23.78 -9.38 6.29
N ILE A 78 -23.88 -8.18 6.86
CA ILE A 78 -24.42 -7.99 8.22
C ILE A 78 -25.88 -8.44 8.29
N LEU A 79 -26.69 -8.13 7.28
CA LEU A 79 -28.07 -8.59 7.21
C LEU A 79 -28.16 -10.12 7.08
N LYS A 80 -27.27 -10.73 6.29
CA LYS A 80 -27.28 -12.17 6.03
C LYS A 80 -26.69 -13.00 7.17
N TYR A 81 -25.66 -12.50 7.84
CA TYR A 81 -24.89 -13.22 8.85
C TYR A 81 -24.71 -12.38 10.14
N PRO A 82 -25.80 -11.99 10.82
CA PRO A 82 -25.74 -11.06 11.95
C PRO A 82 -24.99 -11.59 13.18
N GLN A 83 -24.78 -12.92 13.26
CA GLN A 83 -24.05 -13.56 14.36
C GLN A 83 -22.53 -13.66 14.08
N SER A 84 -22.08 -13.35 12.87
CA SER A 84 -20.66 -13.38 12.51
C SER A 84 -19.92 -12.15 13.04
N LYS A 85 -18.64 -12.30 13.36
CA LYS A 85 -17.77 -11.15 13.63
C LYS A 85 -17.40 -10.45 12.32
N HIS A 86 -17.84 -9.20 12.14
CA HIS A 86 -17.53 -8.40 10.96
C HIS A 86 -16.25 -7.58 11.20
N VAL A 87 -15.20 -7.81 10.42
CA VAL A 87 -13.88 -7.19 10.62
C VAL A 87 -13.53 -6.31 9.43
N LEU A 88 -13.26 -5.03 9.68
CA LEU A 88 -12.80 -4.07 8.68
C LEU A 88 -11.27 -3.98 8.71
N PHE A 89 -10.66 -4.03 7.54
CA PHE A 89 -9.27 -3.72 7.30
C PHE A 89 -9.18 -2.42 6.51
N CYS A 90 -8.32 -1.49 6.91
CA CYS A 90 -8.18 -0.21 6.22
C CYS A 90 -6.73 0.11 5.89
N ASP A 91 -6.45 0.34 4.61
CA ASP A 91 -5.08 0.45 4.11
C ASP A 91 -4.42 1.81 4.41
N THR A 92 -5.21 2.88 4.51
CA THR A 92 -4.70 4.20 4.92
C THR A 92 -4.62 4.38 6.43
N ALA A 93 -5.25 3.49 7.21
CA ALA A 93 -5.46 3.72 8.63
C ALA A 93 -4.16 3.70 9.46
N PHE A 94 -3.19 2.85 9.10
CA PHE A 94 -1.87 2.86 9.76
C PHE A 94 -1.21 4.23 9.69
N PHE A 95 -1.44 5.00 8.62
CA PHE A 95 -0.86 6.32 8.40
C PHE A 95 -1.70 7.47 8.96
N SER A 96 -2.80 7.18 9.67
CA SER A 96 -3.68 8.21 10.22
C SER A 96 -3.00 9.10 11.27
N ASP A 97 -2.03 8.55 12.00
CA ASP A 97 -1.22 9.25 13.00
C ASP A 97 0.11 9.79 12.43
N MET A 98 0.26 9.83 11.10
CA MET A 98 1.43 10.42 10.46
C MET A 98 1.59 11.90 10.86
N PRO A 99 2.80 12.34 11.26
CA PRO A 99 3.02 13.73 11.68
C PRO A 99 2.59 14.75 10.62
N LEU A 100 2.02 15.87 11.06
CA LEU A 100 1.51 16.92 10.18
C LEU A 100 2.56 17.40 9.15
N LYS A 101 3.84 17.42 9.52
CA LYS A 101 4.96 17.79 8.64
C LYS A 101 5.15 16.86 7.44
N ALA A 102 4.78 15.58 7.58
CA ALA A 102 4.83 14.58 6.51
C ALA A 102 3.49 14.50 5.76
N ALA A 103 2.36 14.68 6.47
CA ALA A 103 1.03 14.64 5.87
C ALA A 103 0.66 15.88 5.04
N THR A 104 1.37 17.01 5.20
CA THR A 104 0.98 18.30 4.61
C THR A 104 1.58 18.53 3.22
N TYR A 105 0.73 18.79 2.22
CA TYR A 105 1.16 19.45 0.99
C TYR A 105 1.27 20.97 1.16
N ALA A 106 2.26 21.59 0.53
CA ALA A 106 2.47 23.03 0.52
C ALA A 106 1.48 23.77 -0.40
N ILE A 107 0.17 23.62 -0.12
CA ILE A 107 -0.94 24.24 -0.87
C ILE A 107 -1.79 25.14 0.05
N PRO A 108 -2.63 26.03 -0.51
CA PRO A 108 -3.45 26.94 0.29
C PRO A 108 -4.22 26.24 1.41
N TYR A 109 -4.22 26.86 2.60
CA TYR A 109 -4.85 26.31 3.80
C TYR A 109 -6.32 25.91 3.62
N LYS A 110 -7.08 26.67 2.81
CA LYS A 110 -8.48 26.36 2.49
C LYS A 110 -8.65 25.00 1.81
N LEU A 111 -7.70 24.59 0.98
CA LEU A 111 -7.71 23.27 0.33
C LEU A 111 -7.32 22.16 1.31
N ARG A 112 -6.34 22.40 2.16
CA ARG A 112 -5.97 21.46 3.24
C ARG A 112 -7.14 21.20 4.19
N LYS A 113 -7.89 22.24 4.56
CA LYS A 113 -9.12 22.12 5.36
C LYS A 113 -10.25 21.32 4.69
N LYS A 114 -10.20 21.14 3.36
CA LYS A 114 -11.15 20.28 2.62
C LYS A 114 -10.70 18.82 2.57
N GLY A 115 -9.59 18.46 3.22
CA GLY A 115 -9.08 17.09 3.30
C GLY A 115 -8.01 16.75 2.27
N ILE A 116 -7.44 17.74 1.55
CA ILE A 116 -6.30 17.50 0.66
C ILE A 116 -5.02 17.45 1.50
N LYS A 117 -4.53 16.23 1.71
CA LYS A 117 -3.32 15.88 2.46
C LYS A 117 -2.81 14.52 2.02
N LYS A 118 -1.58 14.17 2.39
CA LYS A 118 -1.07 12.81 2.21
C LYS A 118 -1.80 11.86 3.16
N PHE A 119 -2.36 10.77 2.62
CA PHE A 119 -3.05 9.72 3.38
C PHE A 119 -2.21 8.46 3.53
N GLY A 120 -1.24 8.26 2.63
CA GLY A 120 -0.53 6.99 2.54
C GLY A 120 -1.39 5.88 1.93
N GLY A 121 -0.92 4.65 2.09
CA GLY A 121 -1.55 3.43 1.59
C GLY A 121 -0.64 2.25 1.89
N TYR A 122 -1.10 1.02 1.69
CA TYR A 122 -0.37 -0.19 2.06
C TYR A 122 -0.06 -0.27 3.58
N GLY A 123 -0.84 0.41 4.41
CA GLY A 123 -0.62 0.46 5.85
C GLY A 123 -0.69 -0.89 6.53
N LEU A 124 -1.54 -1.81 6.04
CA LEU A 124 -1.63 -3.15 6.60
C LEU A 124 -0.32 -3.94 6.44
N CYS A 125 0.35 -3.86 5.28
CA CYS A 125 1.61 -4.59 5.08
C CYS A 125 2.72 -4.02 5.96
N HIS A 126 2.93 -2.70 5.92
CA HIS A 126 3.98 -2.04 6.69
C HIS A 126 3.83 -2.26 8.20
N GLN A 127 2.60 -2.16 8.73
CA GLN A 127 2.34 -2.43 10.14
C GLN A 127 2.63 -3.90 10.49
N TRP A 128 2.13 -4.84 9.68
CA TRP A 128 2.36 -6.27 9.89
C TRP A 128 3.84 -6.63 9.85
N ALA A 129 4.59 -6.12 8.87
CA ALA A 129 6.02 -6.37 8.75
C ALA A 129 6.81 -5.82 9.92
N TYR A 130 6.51 -4.60 10.35
CA TYR A 130 7.14 -4.02 11.53
C TYR A 130 6.91 -4.90 12.75
N GLU A 131 5.66 -5.32 13.02
CA GLU A 131 5.34 -6.21 14.13
C GLU A 131 6.09 -7.55 14.06
N LYS A 132 6.19 -8.14 12.85
CA LYS A 132 6.94 -9.39 12.64
C LYS A 132 8.43 -9.20 12.88
N ALA A 133 9.04 -8.18 12.30
CA ALA A 133 10.46 -7.87 12.52
C ALA A 133 10.75 -7.57 13.99
N GLN A 134 9.86 -6.85 14.68
CA GLN A 134 10.00 -6.54 16.09
C GLN A 134 9.97 -7.81 16.96
N LYS A 135 9.12 -8.79 16.63
CA LYS A 135 9.08 -10.10 17.32
C LYS A 135 10.32 -10.96 17.07
N LEU A 136 10.91 -10.88 15.88
CA LEU A 136 12.10 -11.66 15.50
C LEU A 136 13.43 -11.01 15.95
N SER A 137 13.42 -9.71 16.17
CA SER A 137 14.61 -8.96 16.58
C SER A 137 14.95 -9.21 18.05
N ARG A 138 16.25 -9.33 18.36
CA ARG A 138 16.77 -9.40 19.73
C ARG A 138 16.84 -8.04 20.44
N LYS A 139 16.68 -6.95 19.67
CA LYS A 139 16.67 -5.57 20.16
C LYS A 139 15.35 -4.89 19.77
N LYS A 140 14.97 -3.86 20.53
CA LYS A 140 13.90 -2.97 20.10
C LYS A 140 14.28 -2.30 18.77
N LEU A 141 13.36 -2.29 17.80
CA LEU A 141 13.53 -1.63 16.52
C LEU A 141 12.78 -0.32 16.57
N GLU A 142 13.48 0.80 16.74
CA GLU A 142 12.85 2.11 16.87
C GLU A 142 12.76 2.82 15.53
N LYS A 143 13.75 2.63 14.65
CA LYS A 143 13.83 3.30 13.35
C LYS A 143 13.84 2.25 12.25
N VAL A 144 12.69 2.01 11.63
CA VAL A 144 12.55 0.98 10.60
C VAL A 144 12.19 1.60 9.27
N LEU A 145 12.81 1.11 8.20
CA LEU A 145 12.28 1.27 6.85
C LEU A 145 11.59 -0.02 6.43
N SER A 146 10.33 0.06 6.04
CA SER A 146 9.67 -1.05 5.33
C SER A 146 9.54 -0.69 3.85
N VAL A 147 10.04 -1.58 3.00
CA VAL A 147 10.05 -1.49 1.54
C VAL A 147 9.18 -2.62 0.99
N TYR A 148 8.03 -2.27 0.42
CA TYR A 148 7.20 -3.22 -0.30
C TYR A 148 7.62 -3.26 -1.78
N LEU A 149 8.15 -4.40 -2.22
CA LEU A 149 8.50 -4.68 -3.61
C LEU A 149 7.35 -5.44 -4.27
N GLY A 150 6.66 -4.75 -5.17
CA GLY A 150 5.52 -5.29 -5.88
C GLY A 150 5.16 -4.45 -7.09
N ASN A 151 4.00 -4.77 -7.70
CA ASN A 151 3.48 -3.98 -8.82
C ASN A 151 3.23 -2.51 -8.45
N TYR A 152 3.06 -2.21 -7.17
CA TYR A 152 2.95 -0.86 -6.62
C TYR A 152 3.98 -0.71 -5.51
N THR A 153 5.24 -0.60 -5.92
CA THR A 153 6.36 -0.49 -4.97
C THR A 153 6.23 0.78 -4.16
N ASN A 154 6.40 0.66 -2.84
CA ASN A 154 6.24 1.77 -1.91
C ASN A 154 7.10 1.55 -0.66
N ILE A 155 7.35 2.62 0.07
CA ILE A 155 8.22 2.62 1.25
C ILE A 155 7.53 3.37 2.38
N ALA A 156 7.73 2.92 3.61
CA ALA A 156 7.35 3.62 4.82
C ALA A 156 8.54 3.75 5.77
N ALA A 157 8.69 4.94 6.36
CA ALA A 157 9.50 5.13 7.55
C ALA A 157 8.62 4.94 8.78
N ILE A 158 9.04 4.08 9.69
CA ILE A 158 8.32 3.75 10.92
C ILE A 158 9.23 4.12 12.09
N LYS A 159 8.66 4.85 13.06
CA LYS A 159 9.36 5.29 14.27
C LYS A 159 8.60 4.83 15.50
N ASN A 160 9.23 3.98 16.31
CA ASN A 160 8.63 3.36 17.50
C ASN A 160 7.30 2.64 17.24
N GLY A 161 7.16 2.06 16.04
CA GLY A 161 5.94 1.38 15.60
C GLY A 161 4.86 2.28 15.01
N GLU A 162 5.06 3.60 15.03
CA GLU A 162 4.15 4.57 14.45
C GLU A 162 4.61 5.02 13.07
N PRO A 163 3.68 5.37 12.15
CA PRO A 163 4.03 5.93 10.85
C PRO A 163 4.79 7.26 10.99
N LEU A 164 5.97 7.38 10.38
CA LEU A 164 6.68 8.66 10.31
C LEU A 164 6.51 9.33 8.95
N GLU A 165 6.61 8.55 7.87
CA GLU A 165 6.56 9.01 6.49
C GLU A 165 6.21 7.84 5.56
N THR A 166 5.66 8.12 4.37
CA THR A 166 5.43 7.13 3.31
C THR A 166 5.57 7.74 1.93
N SER A 167 5.98 6.92 0.96
CA SER A 167 6.07 7.34 -0.43
C SER A 167 4.69 7.56 -1.06
N VAL A 168 3.64 6.98 -0.49
CA VAL A 168 2.28 7.10 -1.04
C VAL A 168 1.61 8.40 -0.60
N GLY A 169 1.03 9.11 -1.55
CA GLY A 169 0.48 10.45 -1.34
C GLY A 169 -0.99 10.51 -0.92
N PHE A 170 -1.70 11.44 -1.56
CA PHE A 170 -3.16 11.52 -1.57
C PHE A 170 -3.77 10.33 -2.34
N THR A 171 -3.07 9.83 -3.35
CA THR A 171 -3.37 8.60 -4.08
C THR A 171 -2.11 7.74 -4.21
N SER A 172 -2.27 6.50 -4.67
CA SER A 172 -1.17 5.58 -4.98
C SER A 172 -0.35 5.96 -6.23
N VAL A 173 -0.60 7.12 -6.85
CA VAL A 173 0.19 7.61 -7.99
C VAL A 173 1.45 8.32 -7.53
N GLU A 174 1.38 9.12 -6.46
CA GLU A 174 2.56 9.75 -5.86
C GLU A 174 3.50 8.69 -5.29
N GLY A 175 4.80 8.91 -5.43
CA GLY A 175 5.82 8.00 -4.93
C GLY A 175 6.70 7.40 -6.02
N ILE A 176 7.04 6.14 -5.80
CA ILE A 176 7.89 5.35 -6.70
C ILE A 176 7.05 4.93 -7.91
N PRO A 177 7.58 5.05 -9.14
CA PRO A 177 6.90 4.55 -10.33
C PRO A 177 6.52 3.07 -10.17
N SER A 178 5.25 2.77 -10.42
CA SER A 178 4.71 1.41 -10.29
C SER A 178 4.79 0.68 -11.62
N SER A 179 4.20 -0.51 -11.73
CA SER A 179 4.05 -1.21 -13.01
C SER A 179 3.31 -0.34 -14.04
N THR A 180 2.39 0.53 -13.62
CA THR A 180 1.51 1.30 -14.53
C THR A 180 1.35 2.78 -14.19
N SER A 181 1.76 3.23 -13.01
CA SER A 181 1.65 4.62 -12.58
C SER A 181 2.99 5.35 -12.64
N CYS A 182 2.94 6.66 -12.92
CA CYS A 182 4.13 7.47 -13.20
C CYS A 182 5.03 7.73 -11.99
N GLY A 183 4.53 7.64 -10.76
CA GLY A 183 5.27 8.13 -9.59
C GLY A 183 5.36 9.65 -9.59
N ASP A 184 6.36 10.18 -8.88
CA ASP A 184 6.60 11.63 -8.81
C ASP A 184 7.06 12.21 -10.14
N ILE A 185 6.31 13.20 -10.62
CA ILE A 185 6.64 14.01 -11.78
C ILE A 185 6.32 15.48 -11.51
N ASP A 186 6.82 16.38 -12.36
CA ASP A 186 6.43 17.79 -12.28
C ASP A 186 4.92 17.95 -12.52
N PRO A 187 4.16 18.54 -11.57
CA PRO A 187 2.71 18.69 -11.71
C PRO A 187 2.30 19.59 -12.88
N THR A 188 3.21 20.40 -13.43
CA THR A 188 2.93 21.26 -14.58
C THR A 188 2.85 20.49 -15.90
N ILE A 189 3.41 19.27 -15.97
CA ILE A 189 3.30 18.38 -17.14
C ILE A 189 1.84 18.07 -17.46
N LEU A 190 0.96 18.02 -16.46
CA LEU A 190 -0.47 17.79 -16.64
C LEU A 190 -1.10 18.86 -17.53
N PHE A 191 -0.69 20.13 -17.37
CA PHE A 191 -1.16 21.23 -18.21
C PHE A 191 -0.57 21.16 -19.62
N GLN A 192 0.70 20.75 -19.76
CA GLN A 192 1.32 20.55 -21.06
C GLN A 192 0.58 19.46 -21.87
N LEU A 193 0.25 18.32 -21.25
CA LEU A 193 -0.52 17.25 -21.88
C LEU A 193 -1.92 17.70 -22.27
N ASN A 194 -2.57 18.48 -21.41
CA ASN A 194 -3.88 19.04 -21.70
C ASN A 194 -3.82 20.04 -22.87
N SER A 195 -2.81 20.91 -22.91
CA SER A 195 -2.56 21.81 -24.03
C SER A 195 -2.23 21.07 -25.33
N ALA A 196 -1.71 19.84 -25.24
CA ALA A 196 -1.49 18.95 -26.38
C ALA A 196 -2.76 18.17 -26.82
N GLY A 197 -3.92 18.46 -26.23
CA GLY A 197 -5.22 17.93 -26.65
C GLY A 197 -5.75 16.77 -25.80
N MET A 198 -5.06 16.33 -24.76
CA MET A 198 -5.58 15.31 -23.85
C MET A 198 -6.59 15.91 -22.86
N SER A 199 -7.73 15.26 -22.67
CA SER A 199 -8.63 15.61 -21.57
C SER A 199 -8.01 15.26 -20.21
N PHE A 200 -8.43 15.93 -19.13
CA PHE A 200 -7.99 15.56 -17.76
C PHE A 200 -8.29 14.10 -17.39
N LYS A 201 -9.34 13.50 -17.98
CA LYS A 201 -9.62 12.06 -17.80
C LYS A 201 -8.54 11.20 -18.45
N GLU A 202 -8.12 11.54 -19.67
CA GLU A 202 -7.04 10.84 -20.37
C GLU A 202 -5.69 11.06 -19.68
N VAL A 203 -5.42 12.28 -19.17
CA VAL A 203 -4.22 12.56 -18.37
C VAL A 203 -4.22 11.71 -17.10
N ASN A 204 -5.33 11.65 -16.36
CA ASN A 204 -5.42 10.79 -15.19
C ASN A 204 -5.14 9.33 -15.54
N GLN A 205 -5.78 8.80 -16.59
CA GLN A 205 -5.55 7.43 -17.05
C GLN A 205 -4.10 7.20 -17.49
N LEU A 206 -3.48 8.16 -18.17
CA LEU A 206 -2.07 8.07 -18.55
C LEU A 206 -1.19 7.90 -17.32
N LEU A 207 -1.37 8.78 -16.32
CA LEU A 207 -0.54 8.82 -15.12
C LEU A 207 -0.77 7.65 -14.17
N SER A 208 -1.98 7.09 -14.11
CA SER A 208 -2.32 5.99 -13.21
C SER A 208 -2.18 4.58 -13.82
N GLU A 209 -2.39 4.44 -15.12
CA GLU A 209 -2.56 3.12 -15.77
C GLU A 209 -1.68 2.86 -17.00
N LYS A 210 -1.14 3.91 -17.66
CA LYS A 210 -0.38 3.77 -18.91
C LYS A 210 1.07 4.27 -18.81
N SER A 211 1.55 4.52 -17.60
CA SER A 211 2.90 5.01 -17.30
C SER A 211 3.71 3.92 -16.57
N GLY A 212 4.67 4.32 -15.73
CA GLY A 212 5.45 3.39 -14.90
C GLY A 212 6.36 2.49 -15.72
N LEU A 213 6.67 1.31 -15.17
CA LEU A 213 7.54 0.33 -15.83
C LEU A 213 6.97 -0.11 -17.19
N THR A 214 5.64 -0.21 -17.32
CA THR A 214 4.97 -0.52 -18.60
C THR A 214 5.26 0.54 -19.64
N GLY A 215 5.14 1.83 -19.28
CA GLY A 215 5.43 2.94 -20.19
C GLY A 215 6.90 2.97 -20.62
N LEU A 216 7.82 2.64 -19.71
CA LEU A 216 9.26 2.61 -19.98
C LEU A 216 9.69 1.41 -20.84
N ALA A 217 9.09 0.23 -20.62
CA ALA A 217 9.45 -0.99 -21.36
C ALA A 217 9.02 -0.95 -22.83
N ALA A 218 8.11 -0.05 -23.20
CA ALA A 218 7.61 0.14 -24.56
C ALA A 218 7.16 -1.18 -25.24
N TRP A 219 6.63 -2.10 -24.45
CA TRP A 219 6.13 -3.39 -24.93
C TRP A 219 4.89 -3.24 -25.82
N PRO A 220 4.54 -4.27 -26.63
CA PRO A 220 3.34 -4.25 -27.44
C PRO A 220 2.09 -3.87 -26.62
N ALA A 221 1.20 -3.10 -27.26
CA ALA A 221 0.00 -2.57 -26.62
C ALA A 221 -0.79 -3.66 -25.87
N GLY A 222 -1.13 -3.38 -24.61
CA GLY A 222 -1.88 -4.28 -23.74
C GLY A 222 -1.02 -5.17 -22.83
N LYS A 223 0.29 -5.30 -23.05
CA LYS A 223 1.18 -6.01 -22.13
C LYS A 223 1.65 -5.08 -21.01
N LYS A 224 1.30 -5.39 -19.76
CA LYS A 224 1.84 -4.71 -18.58
C LYS A 224 3.23 -5.26 -18.23
N CYS A 225 4.16 -4.38 -17.89
CA CYS A 225 5.49 -4.72 -17.39
C CYS A 225 5.48 -4.63 -15.86
N SER A 226 5.79 -5.74 -15.19
CA SER A 226 5.95 -5.81 -13.75
C SER A 226 7.39 -5.55 -13.33
N TYR A 227 7.62 -5.31 -12.04
CA TYR A 227 8.98 -5.23 -11.52
C TYR A 227 9.74 -6.57 -11.67
N LEU A 228 9.03 -7.71 -11.67
CA LEU A 228 9.64 -9.03 -11.89
C LEU A 228 10.18 -9.17 -13.31
N ASP A 229 9.45 -8.65 -14.29
CA ASP A 229 9.92 -8.59 -15.68
C ASP A 229 11.20 -7.76 -15.79
N VAL A 230 11.20 -6.57 -15.16
CA VAL A 230 12.34 -5.65 -15.16
C VAL A 230 13.59 -6.25 -14.51
N ILE A 231 13.45 -6.98 -13.40
CA ILE A 231 14.61 -7.61 -12.74
C ILE A 231 15.05 -8.91 -13.43
N GLY A 232 14.17 -9.55 -14.20
CA GLY A 232 14.41 -10.84 -14.84
C GLY A 232 14.97 -10.74 -16.27
N ASP A 233 14.71 -9.64 -16.98
CA ASP A 233 15.14 -9.44 -18.37
C ASP A 233 16.34 -8.50 -18.48
N LYS A 234 17.47 -9.01 -19.00
CA LYS A 234 18.67 -8.21 -19.26
C LYS A 234 18.44 -7.06 -20.23
N LYS A 235 17.44 -7.16 -21.12
CA LYS A 235 17.09 -6.07 -22.06
C LYS A 235 16.46 -4.87 -21.37
N LEU A 236 16.01 -5.03 -20.12
CA LEU A 236 15.40 -3.97 -19.31
C LEU A 236 16.39 -3.42 -18.25
N SER A 237 17.71 -3.58 -18.45
CA SER A 237 18.73 -3.14 -17.49
C SER A 237 18.60 -1.66 -17.12
N ASP A 238 18.39 -0.79 -18.11
CA ASP A 238 18.30 0.66 -17.87
C ASP A 238 17.03 1.00 -17.06
N ILE A 239 15.94 0.26 -17.27
CA ILE A 239 14.70 0.40 -16.51
C ILE A 239 14.87 -0.13 -15.09
N LYS A 240 15.64 -1.22 -14.92
CA LYS A 240 16.01 -1.74 -13.61
C LYS A 240 16.83 -0.72 -12.83
N ASP A 241 17.83 -0.11 -13.46
CA ASP A 241 18.65 0.94 -12.84
C ASP A 241 17.81 2.16 -12.47
N PHE A 242 16.90 2.59 -13.35
CA PHE A 242 15.92 3.64 -13.05
C PHE A 242 15.03 3.28 -11.85
N PHE A 243 14.53 2.05 -11.79
CA PHE A 243 13.66 1.58 -10.71
C PHE A 243 14.41 1.56 -9.36
N ILE A 244 15.62 1.00 -9.35
CA ILE A 244 16.49 0.98 -8.17
C ILE A 244 16.86 2.40 -7.73
N TYR A 245 17.16 3.29 -8.67
CA TYR A 245 17.47 4.69 -8.38
C TYR A 245 16.31 5.39 -7.65
N ASN A 246 15.08 5.21 -8.12
CA ASN A 246 13.91 5.81 -7.47
C ASN A 246 13.64 5.21 -6.08
N ILE A 247 13.81 3.90 -5.89
CA ILE A 247 13.75 3.27 -4.55
C ILE A 247 14.81 3.90 -3.63
N MET A 248 16.06 4.01 -4.09
CA MET A 248 17.17 4.52 -3.28
C MET A 248 17.01 5.99 -2.90
N LYS A 249 16.43 6.83 -3.77
CA LYS A 249 16.07 8.22 -3.43
C LYS A 249 15.14 8.27 -2.21
N TYR A 250 14.10 7.45 -2.22
CA TYR A 250 13.16 7.36 -1.11
C TYR A 250 13.79 6.78 0.15
N ILE A 251 14.59 5.71 0.04
CA ILE A 251 15.34 5.16 1.18
C ILE A 251 16.23 6.24 1.81
N GLY A 252 17.04 6.94 1.02
CA GLY A 252 17.92 8.00 1.54
C GLY A 252 17.14 9.13 2.24
N ALA A 253 16.07 9.62 1.61
CA ALA A 253 15.20 10.61 2.22
C ALA A 253 14.60 10.11 3.55
N PHE A 254 14.16 8.86 3.59
CA PHE A 254 13.45 8.30 4.74
C PHE A 254 14.39 7.97 5.90
N ILE A 255 15.63 7.53 5.63
CA ILE A 255 16.68 7.41 6.66
C ILE A 255 16.98 8.78 7.26
N SER A 256 17.08 9.83 6.43
CA SER A 256 17.33 11.20 6.88
C SER A 256 16.23 11.70 7.82
N VAL A 257 14.96 11.63 7.41
CA VAL A 257 13.84 12.10 8.25
C VAL A 257 13.62 11.26 9.51
N ASN A 258 13.98 9.96 9.47
CA ASN A 258 13.93 9.08 10.65
C ASN A 258 15.11 9.28 11.61
N GLY A 259 16.15 10.00 11.17
CA GLY A 259 17.37 10.23 11.94
C GLY A 259 18.20 8.96 12.13
N GLY A 260 18.29 8.14 11.08
CA GLY A 260 19.00 6.85 11.07
C GLY A 260 18.07 5.66 10.80
N VAL A 261 18.63 4.46 10.85
CA VAL A 261 17.91 3.20 10.60
C VAL A 261 18.49 2.08 11.46
N ASP A 262 17.61 1.36 12.17
CA ASP A 262 17.94 0.17 12.94
C ASP A 262 17.79 -1.10 12.12
N ALA A 263 16.81 -1.10 11.20
CA ALA A 263 16.51 -2.21 10.32
C ALA A 263 15.81 -1.77 9.03
N VAL A 264 16.05 -2.55 7.97
CA VAL A 264 15.33 -2.44 6.69
C VAL A 264 14.55 -3.73 6.47
N ILE A 265 13.26 -3.61 6.22
CA ILE A 265 12.37 -4.73 5.93
C ILE A 265 12.05 -4.69 4.45
N PHE A 266 12.22 -5.82 3.77
CA PHE A 266 11.72 -6.02 2.41
C PHE A 266 10.54 -6.99 2.43
N GLU A 267 9.43 -6.56 1.84
CA GLU A 267 8.21 -7.35 1.71
C GLU A 267 7.89 -7.54 0.24
N SER A 268 7.40 -8.71 -0.14
CA SER A 268 6.93 -8.96 -1.49
C SER A 268 6.00 -10.17 -1.53
N GLU A 269 5.06 -10.19 -2.46
CA GLU A 269 4.33 -11.42 -2.85
C GLU A 269 5.29 -12.47 -3.45
N HIS A 270 6.43 -12.05 -4.00
CA HIS A 270 7.41 -12.88 -4.69
C HIS A 270 8.81 -12.69 -4.08
N ILE A 271 8.94 -12.97 -2.77
CA ILE A 271 10.16 -12.65 -2.01
C ILE A 271 11.38 -13.46 -2.48
N LYS A 272 11.17 -14.66 -3.02
CA LYS A 272 12.25 -15.53 -3.52
C LYS A 272 12.86 -14.97 -4.80
N GLU A 273 12.01 -14.58 -5.74
CA GLU A 273 12.33 -13.96 -7.02
C GLU A 273 12.98 -12.58 -6.79
N SER A 274 12.50 -11.84 -5.78
CA SER A 274 13.04 -10.54 -5.38
C SER A 274 14.42 -10.59 -4.70
N LYS A 275 14.97 -11.77 -4.40
CA LYS A 275 16.23 -11.92 -3.66
C LYS A 275 17.40 -11.17 -4.30
N GLY A 276 17.48 -11.15 -5.63
CA GLY A 276 18.54 -10.48 -6.37
C GLY A 276 18.52 -8.97 -6.17
N ILE A 277 17.38 -8.32 -6.44
CA ILE A 277 17.22 -6.88 -6.26
C ILE A 277 17.34 -6.46 -4.79
N ILE A 278 16.84 -7.26 -3.84
CA ILE A 278 17.01 -6.99 -2.41
C ILE A 278 18.50 -6.98 -2.03
N ASN A 279 19.28 -7.96 -2.50
CA ASN A 279 20.72 -7.98 -2.22
C ASN A 279 21.43 -6.76 -2.82
N GLU A 280 21.03 -6.33 -4.02
CA GLU A 280 21.59 -5.14 -4.66
C GLU A 280 21.26 -3.86 -3.88
N LEU A 281 20.00 -3.69 -3.46
CA LEU A 281 19.58 -2.57 -2.62
C LEU A 281 20.33 -2.57 -1.28
N CYS A 282 20.48 -3.73 -0.63
CA CYS A 282 21.26 -3.85 0.60
C CYS A 282 22.74 -3.47 0.39
N GLY A 283 23.36 -3.91 -0.71
CA GLY A 283 24.74 -3.55 -1.05
C GLY A 283 24.93 -2.04 -1.17
N ARG A 284 23.94 -1.34 -1.75
CA ARG A 284 23.93 0.13 -1.85
C ARG A 284 23.76 0.83 -0.50
N LEU A 285 23.40 0.12 0.58
CA LEU A 285 23.26 0.66 1.93
C LEU A 285 24.45 0.35 2.84
N GLU A 286 25.46 -0.39 2.36
CA GLU A 286 26.63 -0.77 3.16
C GLU A 286 27.41 0.43 3.69
N PHE A 287 27.45 1.55 2.93
CA PHE A 287 28.11 2.78 3.37
C PHE A 287 27.48 3.41 4.63
N LEU A 288 26.22 3.07 4.94
CA LEU A 288 25.51 3.47 6.16
C LEU A 288 25.73 2.50 7.31
N GLY A 289 26.52 1.44 7.12
CA GLY A 289 26.77 0.41 8.11
C GLY A 289 25.61 -0.58 8.29
N VAL A 290 24.62 -0.60 7.38
CA VAL A 290 23.52 -1.59 7.39
C VAL A 290 24.11 -2.97 7.10
N LYS A 291 24.00 -3.90 8.06
CA LYS A 291 24.50 -5.26 7.91
C LYS A 291 23.36 -6.20 7.55
N LYS A 292 23.69 -7.38 7.02
CA LYS A 292 22.72 -8.44 6.71
C LYS A 292 21.79 -8.79 7.89
N ARG A 293 22.28 -8.71 9.13
CA ARG A 293 21.50 -8.97 10.36
C ARG A 293 20.43 -7.91 10.66
N ASP A 294 20.56 -6.73 10.06
CA ASP A 294 19.64 -5.60 10.20
C ASP A 294 18.60 -5.60 9.06
N VAL A 295 18.59 -6.64 8.21
CA VAL A 295 17.68 -6.76 7.08
C VAL A 295 16.71 -7.92 7.28
N PHE A 296 15.41 -7.62 7.26
CA PHE A 296 14.34 -8.62 7.31
C PHE A 296 13.72 -8.80 5.93
N ARG A 297 13.21 -10.00 5.65
CA ARG A 297 12.59 -10.35 4.37
C ARG A 297 11.33 -11.16 4.65
N PHE A 298 10.19 -10.68 4.17
CA PHE A 298 8.91 -11.34 4.40
C PHE A 298 8.16 -11.56 3.10
N GLU A 299 7.58 -12.74 2.96
CA GLU A 299 6.56 -12.99 1.95
C GLU A 299 5.24 -12.38 2.44
N TYR A 300 4.73 -11.38 1.72
CA TYR A 300 3.48 -10.72 2.06
C TYR A 300 2.39 -11.16 1.09
N ILE A 301 1.48 -11.99 1.57
CA ILE A 301 0.23 -12.32 0.88
C ILE A 301 -0.90 -11.71 1.70
N ARG A 302 -1.52 -10.63 1.20
CA ARG A 302 -2.54 -9.85 1.93
C ARG A 302 -3.59 -10.72 2.62
N TRP A 303 -4.07 -11.76 1.93
CA TRP A 303 -5.07 -12.67 2.47
C TRP A 303 -4.60 -13.44 3.70
N ASN A 304 -3.38 -13.97 3.66
CA ASN A 304 -2.82 -14.72 4.78
C ASN A 304 -2.65 -13.79 6.00
N VAL A 305 -2.28 -12.53 5.76
CA VAL A 305 -2.18 -11.52 6.82
C VAL A 305 -3.55 -11.16 7.40
N MET A 306 -4.58 -10.97 6.57
CA MET A 306 -5.94 -10.74 7.05
C MET A 306 -6.46 -11.92 7.88
N LEU A 307 -6.22 -13.16 7.43
CA LEU A 307 -6.58 -14.38 8.16
C LEU A 307 -5.86 -14.46 9.51
N GLU A 308 -4.55 -14.21 9.53
CA GLU A 308 -3.75 -14.17 10.76
C GLU A 308 -4.33 -13.13 11.74
N LYS A 309 -4.65 -11.92 11.26
CA LYS A 309 -5.20 -10.84 12.10
C LYS A 309 -6.59 -11.18 12.62
N ILE A 310 -7.47 -11.78 11.82
CA ILE A 310 -8.79 -12.23 12.27
C ILE A 310 -8.63 -13.32 13.35
N LYS A 311 -7.78 -14.33 13.12
CA LYS A 311 -7.54 -15.42 14.08
C LYS A 311 -7.02 -14.92 15.44
N ASN A 312 -6.30 -13.79 15.47
CA ASN A 312 -5.84 -13.17 16.71
C ASN A 312 -6.91 -12.31 17.41
N LEU A 313 -8.00 -11.96 16.72
CA LEU A 313 -9.10 -11.15 17.26
C LEU A 313 -10.26 -11.99 17.80
N ILE A 314 -10.33 -13.26 17.40
CA ILE A 314 -11.43 -14.17 17.73
C ILE A 314 -11.03 -15.18 18.78
#